data_AF-A0AAJ5W3D8-F1
#
_entry.id   AF-A0AAJ5W3D8-F1
#
_cell.length_a   1.000
_cell.length_b   1.000
_cell.length_c   1.000
_cell.angle_alpha   90.00
_cell.angle_beta   90.00
_cell.angle_gamma   90.00
#
_symmetry.space_group_name_H-M   'P 1'
#
loop_
_entity.id
_entity.type
_entity.pdbx_description
1 polymer ?
#
loop_
_entity_poly.entity_id
_entity_poly.type
_entity_poly.pdbx_seq_one_letter_code
_entity_poly.pdbx_strand_id
1 'polypeptide(L)'
;MADSPITARAAAVRDDLIAPATASRELIEYSVLGVAGLGDVRERLVADSNAVAARARRRVTQLLTERHGGRRPQLSGWHSLLVFLLTFASAAPLALLGSLRLGADGLETPAAIVALVVGILQVLVALAVFSKPVPRSTLFQSQVSAALAVAGAVFGASVTSGGLPVLFLVGAAGSVIALVAYHFGRRDRDARQRIDDALETAFLDVSAEVAAERARLQEELARELSERRVDVDGIRALRSASIALLREAGNPAVDDDPASLPGTYLIAGHTSAWLPPTHRDRGVA
;
A
#
# COMPACT_ATOMS: atom_id res chain seq x y z
N MET A 1 -6.37 -36.59 32.81
CA MET A 1 -7.00 -35.27 32.60
C MET A 1 -8.20 -35.51 31.71
N ALA A 2 -9.41 -35.35 32.23
CA ALA A 2 -10.62 -35.68 31.48
C ALA A 2 -10.75 -34.73 30.27
N ASP A 3 -10.97 -35.30 29.08
CA ASP A 3 -11.31 -34.58 27.86
C ASP A 3 -12.63 -33.82 28.07
N SER A 4 -12.53 -32.58 28.55
CA SER A 4 -13.70 -31.70 28.58
C SER A 4 -14.18 -31.50 27.14
N PRO A 5 -15.51 -31.50 26.88
CA PRO A 5 -16.05 -31.24 25.54
C PRO A 5 -15.55 -29.92 24.94
N ILE A 6 -15.11 -28.97 25.76
CA ILE A 6 -14.51 -27.71 25.31
C ILE A 6 -13.09 -27.88 24.74
N THR A 7 -12.28 -28.79 25.29
CA THR A 7 -10.91 -29.04 24.83
C THR A 7 -10.93 -29.71 23.46
N ALA A 8 -11.86 -30.64 23.24
CA ALA A 8 -12.05 -31.27 21.93
C ALA A 8 -12.46 -30.25 20.85
N ARG A 9 -13.36 -29.31 21.19
CA ARG A 9 -13.75 -28.23 20.28
C ARG A 9 -12.62 -27.23 20.06
N ALA A 10 -11.81 -26.92 21.08
CA ALA A 10 -10.65 -26.05 20.94
C ALA A 10 -9.58 -26.67 20.03
N ALA A 11 -9.40 -28.00 20.07
CA ALA A 11 -8.56 -28.71 19.11
C ALA A 11 -9.12 -28.61 17.68
N ALA A 12 -10.44 -28.74 17.50
CA ALA A 12 -11.06 -28.54 16.18
C ALA A 12 -10.84 -27.12 15.64
N VAL A 13 -10.85 -26.09 16.50
CA VAL A 13 -10.50 -24.70 16.11
C VAL A 13 -9.05 -24.62 15.65
N ARG A 14 -8.11 -25.24 16.37
CA ARG A 14 -6.70 -25.29 15.96
C ARG A 14 -6.54 -25.97 14.60
N ASP A 15 -7.25 -27.07 14.38
CA ASP A 15 -7.12 -27.87 13.16
C ASP A 15 -7.77 -27.18 11.94
N ASP A 16 -8.72 -26.26 12.15
CA ASP A 16 -9.29 -25.37 11.11
C ASP A 16 -8.30 -24.26 10.67
N LEU A 17 -7.29 -23.95 11.48
CA LEU A 17 -6.31 -22.90 11.18
C LEU A 17 -5.18 -23.42 10.27
N ILE A 18 -4.91 -22.72 9.17
CA ILE A 18 -3.82 -23.04 8.23
C ILE A 18 -2.43 -22.91 8.89
N ALA A 19 -2.24 -21.89 9.72
CA ALA A 19 -0.97 -21.61 10.40
C ALA A 19 -1.21 -21.30 11.89
N PRO A 20 -1.43 -22.33 12.73
CA PRO A 20 -1.84 -22.12 14.13
C PRO A 20 -0.82 -21.36 14.97
N ALA A 21 0.48 -21.50 14.69
CA ALA A 21 1.55 -20.83 15.45
C ALA A 21 1.59 -19.31 15.26
N THR A 22 1.05 -18.79 14.15
CA THR A 22 1.07 -17.37 13.79
C THR A 22 -0.32 -16.78 13.58
N ALA A 23 -1.38 -17.55 13.88
CA ALA A 23 -2.75 -17.10 13.75
C ALA A 23 -3.03 -15.89 14.64
N SER A 24 -3.57 -14.82 14.07
CA SER A 24 -4.01 -13.65 14.82
C SER A 24 -5.31 -13.96 15.59
N ARG A 25 -5.62 -13.13 16.59
CA ARG A 25 -6.89 -13.23 17.35
C ARG A 25 -8.14 -13.20 16.46
N GLU A 26 -8.10 -12.47 15.35
CA GLU A 26 -9.23 -12.40 14.42
C GLU A 26 -9.44 -13.72 13.68
N LEU A 27 -8.35 -14.36 13.25
CA LEU A 27 -8.39 -15.66 12.59
C LEU A 27 -8.84 -16.76 13.57
N ILE A 28 -8.36 -16.69 14.81
CA ILE A 28 -8.81 -17.61 15.86
C ILE A 28 -10.31 -17.44 16.09
N GLU A 29 -10.81 -16.21 16.22
CA GLU A 29 -12.24 -15.96 16.41
C GLU A 29 -13.09 -16.36 15.19
N TYR A 30 -12.56 -16.17 13.98
CA TYR A 30 -13.19 -16.67 12.74
C TYR A 30 -13.39 -18.19 12.77
N SER A 31 -12.38 -18.94 13.20
CA SER A 31 -12.46 -20.40 13.34
C SER A 31 -13.36 -20.82 14.50
N VAL A 32 -13.34 -20.11 15.63
CA VAL A 32 -14.27 -20.34 16.77
C VAL A 32 -15.73 -20.21 16.34
N LEU A 33 -16.09 -19.15 15.61
CA LEU A 33 -17.46 -18.97 15.09
C LEU A 33 -17.84 -20.08 14.09
N GLY A 34 -16.88 -20.55 13.28
CA GLY A 34 -17.08 -21.68 12.37
C GLY A 34 -17.41 -22.98 13.10
N VAL A 35 -16.60 -23.34 14.10
CA VAL A 35 -16.80 -24.53 14.94
C VAL A 35 -18.05 -24.41 15.83
N ALA A 36 -18.51 -23.19 16.10
CA ALA A 36 -19.79 -22.93 16.77
C ALA A 36 -21.02 -23.05 15.85
N GLY A 37 -20.83 -23.31 14.56
CA GLY A 37 -21.93 -23.41 13.59
C GLY A 37 -22.45 -22.07 13.09
N LEU A 38 -21.72 -20.98 13.33
CA LEU A 38 -22.06 -19.61 12.93
C LEU A 38 -21.29 -19.19 11.66
N GLY A 39 -21.20 -20.10 10.69
CA GLY A 39 -20.47 -19.89 9.44
C GLY A 39 -20.99 -18.70 8.64
N ASP A 40 -22.31 -18.55 8.57
CA ASP A 40 -22.95 -17.44 7.88
C ASP A 40 -22.71 -16.09 8.58
N VAL A 41 -22.70 -16.08 9.91
CA VAL A 41 -22.43 -14.87 10.71
C VAL A 41 -20.98 -14.43 10.51
N ARG A 42 -19.99 -15.33 10.62
CA ARG A 42 -18.58 -14.95 10.45
C ARG A 42 -18.30 -14.39 9.04
N GLU A 43 -18.88 -14.98 8.00
CA GLU A 43 -18.68 -14.52 6.62
C GLU A 43 -19.27 -13.12 6.41
N ARG A 44 -20.48 -12.88 6.92
CA ARG A 44 -21.09 -11.54 6.91
C ARG A 44 -20.26 -10.52 7.67
N LEU A 45 -19.83 -10.84 8.89
CA LEU A 45 -19.01 -9.92 9.69
C LEU A 45 -17.71 -9.54 8.99
N VAL A 46 -17.05 -10.49 8.31
CA VAL A 46 -15.85 -10.21 7.50
C VAL A 46 -16.21 -9.26 6.35
N ALA A 47 -17.28 -9.55 5.61
CA ALA A 47 -17.72 -8.74 4.48
C ALA A 47 -18.06 -7.30 4.91
N ASP A 48 -18.87 -7.14 5.95
CA ASP A 48 -19.33 -5.84 6.46
C ASP A 48 -18.18 -5.03 7.05
N SER A 49 -17.30 -5.67 7.82
CA SER A 49 -16.12 -5.03 8.39
C SER A 49 -15.13 -4.57 7.31
N ASN A 50 -14.94 -5.38 6.27
CA ASN A 50 -14.13 -4.99 5.11
C ASN A 50 -14.79 -3.85 4.32
N ALA A 51 -16.11 -3.82 4.23
CA ALA A 51 -16.85 -2.72 3.59
C ALA A 51 -16.69 -1.41 4.37
N VAL A 52 -16.72 -1.45 5.71
CA VAL A 52 -16.39 -0.30 6.57
C VAL A 52 -14.95 0.17 6.31
N ALA A 53 -13.97 -0.74 6.32
CA ALA A 53 -12.58 -0.38 6.03
C ALA A 53 -12.41 0.23 4.62
N ALA A 54 -13.09 -0.31 3.60
CA ALA A 54 -13.05 0.25 2.25
C ALA A 54 -13.70 1.65 2.17
N ARG A 55 -14.81 1.87 2.87
CA ARG A 55 -15.45 3.19 2.99
C ARG A 55 -14.51 4.17 3.69
N ALA A 56 -13.88 3.78 4.80
CA ALA A 56 -12.90 4.59 5.51
C ALA A 56 -11.72 5.02 4.62
N ARG A 57 -11.12 4.09 3.84
CA ARG A 57 -10.03 4.44 2.89
C ARG A 57 -10.49 5.46 1.85
N ARG A 58 -11.69 5.28 1.29
CA ARG A 58 -12.27 6.23 0.33
C ARG A 58 -12.52 7.59 0.98
N ARG A 59 -12.99 7.61 2.23
CA ARG A 59 -13.26 8.84 2.99
C ARG A 59 -11.98 9.61 3.31
N VAL A 60 -10.92 8.95 3.76
CA VAL A 60 -9.59 9.57 3.93
C VAL A 60 -9.14 10.20 2.61
N THR A 61 -9.23 9.46 1.50
CA THR A 61 -8.85 9.97 0.17
C THR A 61 -9.69 11.18 -0.24
N GLN A 62 -10.99 11.18 0.07
CA GLN A 62 -11.91 12.28 -0.21
C GLN A 62 -11.56 13.51 0.63
N LEU A 63 -11.39 13.37 1.96
CA LEU A 63 -11.03 14.46 2.85
C LEU A 63 -9.70 15.11 2.46
N LEU A 64 -8.70 14.29 2.10
CA LEU A 64 -7.43 14.79 1.57
C LEU A 64 -7.61 15.55 0.26
N THR A 65 -8.52 15.09 -0.62
CA THR A 65 -8.82 15.76 -1.89
C THR A 65 -9.58 17.07 -1.67
N GLU A 66 -10.56 17.10 -0.77
CA GLU A 66 -11.36 18.29 -0.44
C GLU A 66 -10.51 19.37 0.24
N ARG A 67 -9.64 18.99 1.18
CA ARG A 67 -8.82 19.94 1.97
C ARG A 67 -7.58 20.44 1.23
N HIS A 68 -7.01 19.65 0.31
CA HIS A 68 -5.71 19.97 -0.30
C HIS A 68 -5.69 19.91 -1.84
N GLY A 69 -6.84 19.65 -2.48
CA GLY A 69 -6.97 19.61 -3.93
C GLY A 69 -6.12 18.53 -4.61
N GLY A 70 -5.77 18.73 -5.88
CA GLY A 70 -4.96 17.81 -6.70
C GLY A 70 -3.51 17.61 -6.24
N ARG A 71 -3.08 18.26 -5.15
CA ARG A 71 -1.77 18.07 -4.49
C ARG A 71 -1.79 16.84 -3.58
N ARG A 72 -2.25 15.71 -4.13
CA ARG A 72 -2.37 14.45 -3.39
C ARG A 72 -1.01 14.00 -2.87
N PRO A 73 -0.86 13.73 -1.56
CA PRO A 73 0.31 13.09 -1.01
C PRO A 73 0.33 11.58 -1.20
N GLN A 74 -0.84 10.97 -1.41
CA GLN A 74 -0.96 9.54 -1.61
C GLN A 74 -0.98 9.18 -3.10
N LEU A 75 0.06 8.44 -3.48
CA LEU A 75 -0.02 7.28 -4.37
C LEU A 75 -0.56 7.56 -5.76
N SER A 76 0.33 8.02 -6.63
CA SER A 76 0.38 7.39 -7.94
C SER A 76 1.75 6.80 -8.18
N GLY A 77 1.88 5.51 -7.83
CA GLY A 77 3.00 4.69 -8.26
C GLY A 77 3.19 4.71 -9.79
N TRP A 78 2.20 5.18 -10.57
CA TRP A 78 2.34 5.38 -12.01
C TRP A 78 3.45 6.38 -12.37
N HIS A 79 3.70 7.43 -11.57
CA HIS A 79 4.80 8.36 -11.86
C HIS A 79 6.17 7.68 -11.67
N SER A 80 6.35 6.94 -10.58
CA SER A 80 7.58 6.16 -10.36
C SER A 80 7.75 5.08 -11.41
N LEU A 81 6.66 4.45 -11.87
CA LEU A 81 6.68 3.50 -12.98
C LEU A 81 7.07 4.19 -14.30
N LEU A 82 6.52 5.36 -14.60
CA LEU A 82 6.89 6.11 -15.81
C LEU A 82 8.34 6.57 -15.77
N VAL A 83 8.82 7.11 -14.65
CA VAL A 83 10.23 7.50 -14.52
C VAL A 83 11.14 6.28 -14.65
N PHE A 84 10.74 5.12 -14.11
CA PHE A 84 11.44 3.86 -14.34
C PHE A 84 11.49 3.47 -15.83
N LEU A 85 10.34 3.47 -16.52
CA LEU A 85 10.27 3.16 -17.95
C LEU A 85 11.09 4.13 -18.80
N LEU A 86 11.04 5.43 -18.49
CA LEU A 86 11.84 6.45 -19.16
C LEU A 86 13.34 6.30 -18.88
N THR A 87 13.71 5.87 -17.67
CA THR A 87 15.09 5.55 -17.33
C THR A 87 15.60 4.38 -18.16
N PHE A 88 14.80 3.32 -18.29
CA PHE A 88 15.13 2.19 -19.14
C PHE A 88 15.23 2.61 -20.63
N ALA A 89 14.29 3.41 -21.11
CA ALA A 89 14.32 3.96 -22.47
C ALA A 89 15.53 4.87 -22.73
N SER A 90 16.10 5.51 -21.69
CA SER A 90 17.31 6.33 -21.81
C SER A 90 18.56 5.53 -22.18
N ALA A 91 18.55 4.22 -21.98
CA ALA A 91 19.64 3.34 -22.41
C ALA A 91 19.57 2.99 -23.90
N ALA A 92 18.38 3.08 -24.53
CA ALA A 92 18.19 2.69 -25.92
C ALA A 92 19.04 3.49 -26.92
N PRO A 93 19.18 4.83 -26.81
CA PRO A 93 20.07 5.59 -27.69
C PRO A 93 21.52 5.12 -27.64
N LEU A 94 22.03 4.78 -26.45
CA LEU A 94 23.39 4.26 -26.28
C LEU A 94 23.56 2.87 -26.89
N ALA A 95 22.58 1.99 -26.73
CA ALA A 95 22.61 0.65 -27.33
C ALA A 95 22.59 0.73 -28.87
N LEU A 96 21.72 1.56 -29.43
CA LEU A 96 21.60 1.77 -30.87
C LEU A 96 22.86 2.40 -31.49
N LEU A 97 23.44 3.40 -30.82
CA LEU A 97 24.71 3.97 -31.25
C LEU A 97 25.87 2.97 -31.08
N GLY A 98 25.83 2.11 -30.04
CA GLY A 98 26.80 1.05 -29.84
C GLY A 98 26.79 -0.01 -30.95
N SER A 99 25.61 -0.32 -31.51
CA SER A 99 25.50 -1.25 -32.64
C SER A 99 26.08 -0.74 -33.96
N LEU A 100 26.36 0.56 -34.09
CA LEU A 100 27.11 1.09 -35.24
C LEU A 100 28.51 0.50 -35.29
N ARG A 101 29.13 0.22 -34.13
CA ARG A 101 30.42 -0.49 -34.06
C ARG A 101 30.34 -1.95 -34.52
N LEU A 102 29.13 -2.50 -34.60
CA LEU A 102 28.85 -3.86 -35.07
C LEU A 102 28.37 -3.90 -36.53
N GLY A 103 28.42 -2.76 -37.25
CA GLY A 103 28.06 -2.66 -38.67
C GLY A 103 26.55 -2.47 -38.95
N ALA A 104 25.77 -2.02 -37.97
CA ALA A 104 24.34 -1.76 -38.14
C ALA A 104 24.08 -0.30 -38.54
N ASP A 105 24.36 0.03 -39.81
CA ASP A 105 24.25 1.40 -40.35
C ASP A 105 22.80 1.94 -40.35
N GLY A 106 22.63 3.27 -40.21
CA GLY A 106 21.33 3.95 -40.31
C GLY A 106 20.54 4.05 -39.00
N LEU A 107 21.11 3.61 -37.88
CA LEU A 107 20.48 3.66 -36.55
C LEU A 107 20.68 4.99 -35.80
N GLU A 108 21.45 5.92 -36.34
CA GLU A 108 21.74 7.23 -35.74
C GLU A 108 20.48 8.08 -35.61
N THR A 109 19.66 8.10 -36.66
CA THR A 109 18.43 8.90 -36.70
C THR A 109 17.38 8.37 -35.72
N PRO A 110 17.06 7.06 -35.68
CA PRO A 110 16.21 6.49 -34.63
C PRO A 110 16.73 6.76 -33.21
N ALA A 111 18.04 6.62 -32.98
CA ALA A 111 18.64 6.86 -31.67
C ALA A 111 18.46 8.32 -31.22
N ALA A 112 18.65 9.28 -32.12
CA ALA A 112 18.47 10.71 -31.88
C ALA A 112 17.01 11.06 -31.55
N ILE A 113 16.05 10.47 -32.27
CA ILE A 113 14.62 10.67 -32.03
C ILE A 113 14.22 10.12 -30.65
N VAL A 114 14.67 8.90 -30.31
CA VAL A 114 14.39 8.29 -28.99
C VAL A 114 14.96 9.16 -27.87
N ALA A 115 16.19 9.65 -28.01
CA ALA A 115 16.81 10.54 -27.02
C ALA A 115 15.99 11.83 -26.80
N LEU A 116 15.54 12.46 -27.89
CA LEU A 116 14.69 13.65 -27.83
C LEU A 116 13.36 13.37 -27.11
N VAL A 117 12.65 12.32 -27.53
CA VAL A 117 11.33 11.96 -26.98
C VAL A 117 11.43 11.66 -25.49
N VAL A 118 12.43 10.89 -25.07
CA VAL A 118 12.66 10.58 -23.65
C VAL A 118 12.92 11.86 -22.85
N GLY A 119 13.74 12.78 -23.36
CA GLY A 119 14.00 14.06 -22.70
C GLY A 119 12.75 14.92 -22.53
N ILE A 120 11.92 15.05 -23.58
CA ILE A 120 10.65 15.79 -23.53
C ILE A 120 9.71 15.17 -22.51
N LEU A 121 9.50 13.84 -22.56
CA LEU A 121 8.61 13.15 -21.64
C LEU A 121 9.06 13.31 -20.18
N GLN A 122 10.37 13.32 -19.91
CA GLN A 122 10.86 13.57 -18.55
C GLN A 122 10.56 14.96 -18.04
N VAL A 123 10.67 15.98 -18.89
CA VAL A 123 10.27 17.35 -18.53
C VAL A 123 8.77 17.40 -18.24
N LEU A 124 7.93 16.78 -19.08
CA LEU A 124 6.48 16.75 -18.87
C LEU A 124 6.09 16.06 -17.56
N VAL A 125 6.70 14.91 -17.25
CA VAL A 125 6.46 14.20 -15.98
C VAL A 125 6.97 15.03 -14.80
N ALA A 126 8.14 15.67 -14.92
CA ALA A 126 8.67 16.53 -13.87
C ALA A 126 7.76 17.74 -13.62
N LEU A 127 7.22 18.37 -14.66
CA LEU A 127 6.26 19.47 -14.55
C LEU A 127 4.95 19.04 -13.88
N ALA A 128 4.42 17.86 -14.22
CA ALA A 128 3.19 17.32 -13.62
C ALA A 128 3.32 17.03 -12.10
N VAL A 129 4.57 16.88 -11.63
CA VAL A 129 4.93 16.54 -10.25
C VAL A 129 5.68 17.67 -9.56
N PHE A 130 5.96 18.78 -10.24
CA PHE A 130 6.59 19.97 -9.68
C PHE A 130 5.68 20.51 -8.59
N SER A 131 6.15 20.57 -7.34
CA SER A 131 5.42 20.81 -6.07
C SER A 131 4.92 19.58 -5.28
N LYS A 132 5.20 18.35 -5.72
CA LYS A 132 4.83 17.13 -4.98
C LYS A 132 6.07 16.46 -4.37
N PRO A 133 5.96 15.83 -3.18
CA PRO A 133 7.04 15.06 -2.61
C PRO A 133 7.35 13.82 -3.46
N VAL A 134 8.62 13.61 -3.78
CA VAL A 134 9.09 12.55 -4.67
C VAL A 134 9.80 11.44 -3.87
N PRO A 135 9.51 10.14 -4.12
CA PRO A 135 10.22 9.03 -3.49
C PRO A 135 11.74 9.06 -3.75
N ARG A 136 12.53 8.47 -2.83
CA ARG A 136 13.99 8.34 -3.00
C ARG A 136 14.36 7.57 -4.28
N SER A 137 13.58 6.53 -4.61
CA SER A 137 13.77 5.71 -5.81
C SER A 137 13.64 6.53 -7.09
N THR A 138 12.64 7.41 -7.17
CA THR A 138 12.42 8.26 -8.35
C THR A 138 13.54 9.27 -8.56
N LEU A 139 14.12 9.81 -7.48
CA LEU A 139 15.31 10.66 -7.59
C LEU A 139 16.51 9.87 -8.15
N PHE A 140 16.78 8.69 -7.59
CA PHE A 140 17.86 7.82 -8.08
C PHE A 140 17.69 7.46 -9.55
N GLN A 141 16.48 7.07 -9.95
CA GLN A 141 16.14 6.79 -11.36
C GLN A 141 16.38 8.00 -12.26
N SER A 142 15.97 9.20 -11.85
CA SER A 142 16.22 10.43 -12.61
C SER A 142 17.71 10.77 -12.73
N GLN A 143 18.53 10.46 -11.72
CA GLN A 143 19.99 10.62 -11.80
C GLN A 143 20.62 9.67 -12.81
N VAL A 144 20.24 8.39 -12.75
CA VAL A 144 20.69 7.37 -13.71
C VAL A 144 20.28 7.78 -15.12
N SER A 145 19.04 8.21 -15.31
CA SER A 145 18.56 8.63 -16.61
C SER A 145 19.30 9.86 -17.14
N ALA A 146 19.51 10.89 -16.31
CA ALA A 146 20.28 12.07 -16.72
C ALA A 146 21.73 11.69 -17.10
N ALA A 147 22.37 10.80 -16.34
CA ALA A 147 23.70 10.31 -16.67
C ALA A 147 23.74 9.56 -18.01
N LEU A 148 22.76 8.68 -18.25
CA LEU A 148 22.62 7.96 -19.53
C LEU A 148 22.36 8.92 -20.70
N ALA A 149 21.50 9.91 -20.52
CA ALA A 149 21.19 10.89 -21.55
C ALA A 149 22.39 11.77 -21.90
N VAL A 150 23.15 12.23 -20.89
CA VAL A 150 24.41 12.97 -21.10
C VAL A 150 25.45 12.09 -21.82
N ALA A 151 25.63 10.84 -21.38
CA ALA A 151 26.54 9.91 -22.06
C ALA A 151 26.12 9.66 -23.51
N GLY A 152 24.82 9.49 -23.76
CA GLY A 152 24.25 9.37 -25.11
C GLY A 152 24.51 10.61 -25.96
N ALA A 153 24.42 11.81 -25.39
CA ALA A 153 24.72 13.06 -26.10
C ALA A 153 26.20 13.23 -26.43
N VAL A 154 27.10 12.92 -25.50
CA VAL A 154 28.55 12.94 -25.76
C VAL A 154 28.91 11.95 -26.85
N PHE A 155 28.40 10.72 -26.76
CA PHE A 155 28.68 9.69 -27.75
C PHE A 155 28.07 10.02 -29.11
N GLY A 156 26.79 10.40 -29.15
CA GLY A 156 26.09 10.82 -30.36
C GLY A 156 26.77 12.00 -31.06
N ALA A 157 27.22 13.02 -30.32
CA ALA A 157 27.97 14.13 -30.88
C ALA A 157 29.34 13.72 -31.45
N SER A 158 29.95 12.65 -30.93
CA SER A 158 31.24 12.14 -31.42
C SER A 158 31.14 11.29 -32.70
N VAL A 159 29.98 10.67 -32.96
CA VAL A 159 29.80 9.71 -34.06
C VAL A 159 28.83 10.17 -35.15
N THR A 160 28.14 11.31 -34.95
CA THR A 160 27.16 11.84 -35.91
C THR A 160 27.51 13.26 -36.36
N SER A 161 26.95 13.70 -37.48
CA SER A 161 27.18 15.04 -38.06
C SER A 161 25.86 15.72 -38.45
N GLY A 162 25.91 17.02 -38.77
CA GLY A 162 24.73 17.79 -39.12
C GLY A 162 23.84 18.10 -37.92
N GLY A 163 22.52 17.93 -38.06
CA GLY A 163 21.53 18.28 -37.03
C GLY A 163 21.31 17.23 -35.93
N LEU A 164 21.79 16.00 -36.10
CA LEU A 164 21.56 14.90 -35.14
C LEU A 164 22.16 15.12 -33.74
N PRO A 165 23.39 15.67 -33.59
CA PRO A 165 23.95 16.00 -32.28
C PRO A 165 23.05 16.93 -31.44
N VAL A 166 22.36 17.85 -32.10
CA VAL A 166 21.44 18.80 -31.43
C VAL A 166 20.29 18.05 -30.76
N LEU A 167 19.73 17.02 -31.42
CA LEU A 167 18.63 16.23 -30.86
C LEU A 167 19.05 15.49 -29.59
N PHE A 168 20.25 14.91 -29.57
CA PHE A 168 20.76 14.26 -28.36
C PHE A 168 21.02 15.26 -27.22
N LEU A 169 21.58 16.44 -27.54
CA LEU A 169 21.81 17.50 -26.56
C LEU A 169 20.49 18.00 -25.94
N VAL A 170 19.45 18.18 -26.77
CA VAL A 170 18.11 18.56 -26.29
C VAL A 170 17.51 17.47 -25.40
N GLY A 171 17.64 16.20 -25.78
CA GLY A 171 17.22 15.06 -24.95
C GLY A 171 17.91 15.05 -23.58
N ALA A 172 19.24 15.22 -23.56
CA ALA A 172 20.03 15.31 -22.34
C ALA A 172 19.65 16.51 -21.47
N ALA A 173 19.46 17.68 -22.07
CA ALA A 173 19.01 18.87 -21.36
C ALA A 173 17.64 18.63 -20.69
N GLY A 174 16.70 17.96 -21.37
CA GLY A 174 15.40 17.59 -20.81
C GLY A 174 15.52 16.73 -19.55
N SER A 175 16.34 15.67 -19.60
CA SER A 175 16.58 14.80 -18.43
C SER A 175 17.25 15.52 -17.27
N VAL A 176 18.19 16.44 -17.54
CA VAL A 176 18.83 17.26 -16.50
C VAL A 176 17.84 18.23 -15.86
N ILE A 177 17.00 18.90 -16.65
CA ILE A 177 15.94 19.79 -16.13
C ILE A 177 14.97 18.99 -15.24
N ALA A 178 14.57 17.79 -15.65
CA ALA A 178 13.72 16.91 -14.86
C ALA A 178 14.36 16.52 -13.53
N LEU A 179 15.65 16.13 -13.53
CA LEU A 179 16.41 15.84 -12.31
C LEU A 179 16.43 17.03 -11.34
N VAL A 180 16.70 18.23 -11.85
CA VAL A 180 16.71 19.46 -11.06
C VAL A 180 15.34 19.72 -10.43
N ALA A 181 14.27 19.58 -11.20
CA ALA A 181 12.89 19.69 -10.71
C ALA A 181 12.58 18.70 -9.58
N TYR A 182 12.96 17.42 -9.71
CA TYR A 182 12.79 16.42 -8.64
C TYR A 182 13.63 16.74 -7.40
N HIS A 183 14.84 17.29 -7.58
CA HIS A 183 15.70 17.70 -6.47
C HIS A 183 15.10 18.87 -5.68
N PHE A 184 14.54 19.87 -6.36
CA PHE A 184 13.85 20.99 -5.70
C PHE A 184 12.52 20.59 -5.05
N GLY A 185 11.72 19.73 -5.71
CA GLY A 185 10.51 19.16 -5.10
C GLY A 185 10.80 18.37 -3.82
N ARG A 186 12.03 17.86 -3.65
CA ARG A 186 12.47 17.20 -2.42
C ARG A 186 12.85 18.17 -1.29
N ARG A 187 13.15 19.44 -1.54
CA ARG A 187 13.59 20.37 -0.49
C ARG A 187 12.46 21.05 0.27
N ASP A 188 11.22 20.96 -0.21
CA ASP A 188 10.05 21.55 0.45
C ASP A 188 9.63 20.72 1.68
N ARG A 189 10.38 20.90 2.79
CA ARG A 189 10.10 20.27 4.09
C ARG A 189 8.75 20.70 4.64
N ASP A 190 8.38 21.96 4.43
CA ASP A 190 7.13 22.55 4.92
C ASP A 190 5.92 21.97 4.19
N ALA A 191 6.03 21.67 2.89
CA ALA A 191 4.99 20.95 2.16
C ALA A 191 4.80 19.51 2.66
N ARG A 192 5.88 18.81 3.07
CA ARG A 192 5.76 17.46 3.64
C ARG A 192 5.14 17.45 5.01
N GLN A 193 5.56 18.36 5.89
CA GLN A 193 5.02 18.42 7.23
C GLN A 193 3.51 18.74 7.18
N ARG A 194 3.10 19.68 6.33
CA ARG A 194 1.66 19.94 6.07
C ARG A 194 0.90 18.73 5.53
N ILE A 195 1.55 17.87 4.75
CA ILE A 195 0.97 16.64 4.23
C ILE A 195 0.83 15.58 5.33
N ASP A 196 1.85 15.41 6.17
CA ASP A 196 1.85 14.45 7.26
C ASP A 196 0.84 14.85 8.34
N ASP A 197 0.80 16.14 8.70
CA ASP A 197 -0.20 16.72 9.63
C ASP A 197 -1.62 16.57 9.07
N ALA A 198 -1.80 16.74 7.75
CA ALA A 198 -3.09 16.56 7.09
C ALA A 198 -3.53 15.10 7.04
N LEU A 199 -2.60 14.18 6.80
CA LEU A 199 -2.86 12.75 6.87
C LEU A 199 -3.28 12.37 8.28
N GLU A 200 -2.54 12.80 9.30
CA GLU A 200 -2.85 12.53 10.69
C GLU A 200 -4.25 13.06 11.06
N THR A 201 -4.57 14.31 10.69
CA THR A 201 -5.90 14.88 10.93
C THR A 201 -7.01 14.09 10.22
N ALA A 202 -6.79 13.70 8.95
CA ALA A 202 -7.78 12.91 8.20
C ALA A 202 -7.96 11.51 8.78
N PHE A 203 -6.88 10.88 9.29
CA PHE A 203 -6.95 9.61 10.00
C PHE A 203 -7.72 9.74 11.31
N LEU A 204 -7.52 10.82 12.07
CA LEU A 204 -8.25 11.08 13.32
C LEU A 204 -9.75 11.32 13.08
N ASP A 205 -10.12 12.07 12.04
CA ASP A 205 -11.52 12.31 11.71
C ASP A 205 -12.24 10.99 11.33
N VAL A 206 -11.58 10.17 10.51
CA VAL A 206 -12.15 8.90 10.03
C VAL A 206 -12.12 7.82 11.10
N SER A 207 -11.18 7.85 12.04
CA SER A 207 -11.15 6.87 13.14
C SER A 207 -12.39 6.97 14.02
N ALA A 208 -12.90 8.19 14.27
CA ALA A 208 -14.15 8.40 14.98
C ALA A 208 -15.36 7.82 14.22
N GLU A 209 -15.42 8.02 12.89
CA GLU A 209 -16.47 7.43 12.04
C GLU A 209 -16.41 5.89 12.08
N VAL A 210 -15.21 5.31 12.01
CA VAL A 210 -15.00 3.85 12.07
C VAL A 210 -15.37 3.31 13.45
N ALA A 211 -15.05 4.01 14.54
CA ALA A 211 -15.43 3.62 15.89
C ALA A 211 -16.96 3.56 16.05
N ALA A 212 -17.69 4.53 15.48
CA ALA A 212 -19.15 4.51 15.48
C ALA A 212 -19.72 3.33 14.67
N GLU A 213 -19.17 3.05 13.48
CA GLU A 213 -19.59 1.89 12.67
C GLU A 213 -19.23 0.55 13.34
N ARG A 214 -18.11 0.46 14.06
CA ARG A 214 -17.77 -0.71 14.88
C ARG A 214 -18.79 -0.95 15.98
N ALA A 215 -19.14 0.10 16.73
CA ALA A 215 -20.15 0.01 17.78
C ALA A 215 -21.49 -0.43 17.23
N ARG A 216 -21.88 0.10 16.06
CA ARG A 216 -23.08 -0.32 15.33
C ARG A 216 -23.04 -1.80 14.93
N LEU A 217 -21.94 -2.28 14.33
CA LEU A 217 -21.79 -3.69 13.96
C LEU A 217 -21.83 -4.61 15.18
N GLN A 218 -21.26 -4.19 16.31
CA GLN A 218 -21.33 -4.94 17.57
C GLN A 218 -22.76 -4.99 18.12
N GLU A 219 -23.52 -3.90 18.03
CA GLU A 219 -24.93 -3.87 18.44
C GLU A 219 -25.80 -4.76 17.54
N GLU A 220 -25.61 -4.69 16.22
CA GLU A 220 -26.30 -5.53 15.24
C GLU A 220 -25.98 -7.02 15.48
N LEU A 221 -24.72 -7.35 15.77
CA LEU A 221 -24.30 -8.71 16.13
C LEU A 221 -24.92 -9.17 17.46
N ALA A 222 -24.94 -8.33 18.49
CA ALA A 222 -25.55 -8.66 19.77
C ALA A 222 -27.04 -8.99 19.62
N ARG A 223 -27.73 -8.19 18.79
CA ARG A 223 -29.15 -8.40 18.47
C ARG A 223 -29.37 -9.71 17.72
N GLU A 224 -28.58 -9.98 16.68
CA GLU A 224 -28.68 -11.21 15.90
C GLU A 224 -28.42 -12.46 16.74
N LEU A 225 -27.39 -12.45 17.59
CA LEU A 225 -27.08 -13.57 18.49
C LEU A 225 -28.20 -13.81 19.52
N SER A 226 -28.83 -12.75 20.01
CA SER A 226 -29.99 -12.83 20.91
C SER A 226 -31.22 -13.41 20.22
N GLU A 227 -31.56 -12.93 19.02
CA GLU A 227 -32.68 -13.40 18.21
C GLU A 227 -32.54 -14.89 17.84
N ARG A 228 -31.33 -15.31 17.51
CA ARG A 228 -30.98 -16.71 17.20
C ARG A 228 -30.85 -17.59 18.45
N ARG A 229 -30.94 -17.03 19.66
CA ARG A 229 -30.77 -17.71 20.96
C ARG A 229 -29.47 -18.50 21.04
N VAL A 230 -28.38 -17.91 20.56
CA VAL A 230 -27.06 -18.52 20.55
C VAL A 230 -26.52 -18.63 21.98
N ASP A 231 -25.83 -19.73 22.28
CA ASP A 231 -25.05 -19.89 23.52
C ASP A 231 -23.79 -19.02 23.49
N VAL A 232 -23.95 -17.74 23.79
CA VAL A 232 -22.87 -16.74 23.77
C VAL A 232 -21.76 -17.10 24.76
N ASP A 233 -22.13 -17.58 25.96
CA ASP A 233 -21.15 -17.89 27.00
C ASP A 233 -20.35 -19.15 26.68
N GLY A 234 -20.97 -20.16 26.07
CA GLY A 234 -20.26 -21.32 25.54
C GLY A 234 -19.27 -20.96 24.43
N ILE A 235 -19.61 -20.01 23.56
CA ILE A 235 -18.69 -19.53 22.51
C ILE A 235 -17.55 -18.70 23.10
N ARG A 236 -17.82 -17.83 24.08
CA ARG A 236 -16.77 -17.12 24.81
C ARG A 236 -15.79 -18.08 25.47
N ALA A 237 -16.31 -19.10 26.16
CA ALA A 237 -15.48 -20.11 26.79
C ALA A 237 -14.64 -20.89 25.76
N LEU A 238 -15.23 -21.22 24.59
CA LEU A 238 -14.50 -21.85 23.49
C LEU A 238 -13.37 -20.95 22.97
N ARG A 239 -13.65 -19.64 22.77
CA ARG A 239 -12.62 -18.67 22.34
C ARG A 239 -11.45 -18.62 23.31
N SER A 240 -11.73 -18.44 24.61
CA SER A 240 -10.68 -18.36 25.63
C SER A 240 -9.88 -19.68 25.72
N ALA A 241 -10.56 -20.82 25.61
CA ALA A 241 -9.91 -22.14 25.59
C ALA A 241 -9.01 -22.33 24.35
N SER A 242 -9.48 -21.92 23.16
CA SER A 242 -8.71 -21.99 21.92
C SER A 242 -7.47 -21.09 21.95
N ILE A 243 -7.59 -19.85 22.46
CA ILE A 243 -6.44 -18.95 22.61
C ILE A 243 -5.45 -19.52 23.63
N ALA A 244 -5.94 -20.04 24.77
CA ALA A 244 -5.07 -20.67 25.77
C ALA A 244 -4.30 -21.86 25.20
N LEU A 245 -4.97 -22.76 24.47
CA LEU A 245 -4.39 -23.93 23.83
C LEU A 245 -3.32 -23.54 22.79
N LEU A 246 -3.60 -22.53 21.95
CA LEU A 246 -2.63 -22.05 20.95
C LEU A 246 -1.42 -21.39 21.60
N ARG A 247 -1.63 -20.66 22.70
CA ARG A 247 -0.56 -20.01 23.45
C ARG A 247 0.37 -21.01 24.13
N GLU A 248 -0.16 -22.11 24.66
CA GLU A 248 0.66 -23.24 25.15
C GLU A 248 1.55 -23.82 24.04
N ALA A 249 1.11 -23.75 22.78
CA ALA A 249 1.88 -24.14 21.60
C ALA A 249 2.78 -23.03 21.02
N GLY A 250 2.94 -21.90 21.73
CA GLY A 250 3.83 -20.81 21.34
C GLY A 250 3.22 -19.71 20.46
N ASN A 251 1.89 -19.70 20.25
CA ASN A 251 1.21 -18.59 19.57
C ASN A 251 1.19 -17.33 20.48
N PRO A 252 1.46 -16.12 19.96
CA PRO A 252 1.52 -14.88 20.75
C PRO A 252 0.15 -14.22 21.06
N ALA A 253 -0.95 -14.73 20.52
CA ALA A 253 -2.28 -14.15 20.70
C ALA A 253 -2.74 -14.21 22.17
N VAL A 254 -3.41 -13.14 22.60
CA VAL A 254 -3.95 -12.97 23.94
C VAL A 254 -5.44 -12.65 23.84
N ASP A 255 -6.22 -13.17 24.78
CA ASP A 255 -7.63 -12.84 24.97
C ASP A 255 -7.72 -11.64 25.92
N ASP A 256 -7.59 -10.44 25.38
CA ASP A 256 -7.50 -9.18 26.16
C ASP A 256 -8.83 -8.81 26.83
N ASP A 257 -9.95 -9.17 26.21
CA ASP A 257 -11.31 -8.99 26.73
C ASP A 257 -12.12 -10.29 26.57
N PRO A 258 -11.94 -11.26 27.50
CA PRO A 258 -12.65 -12.54 27.46
C PRO A 258 -14.18 -12.40 27.58
N ALA A 259 -14.66 -11.29 28.15
CA ALA A 259 -16.09 -11.00 28.33
C ALA A 259 -16.73 -10.36 27.10
N SER A 260 -15.93 -9.89 26.13
CA SER A 260 -16.43 -9.33 24.88
C SER A 260 -17.36 -10.29 24.14
N LEU A 261 -18.26 -9.74 23.32
CA LEU A 261 -19.16 -10.51 22.48
C LEU A 261 -18.34 -11.34 21.46
N PRO A 262 -18.68 -12.61 21.20
CA PRO A 262 -18.06 -13.39 20.13
C PRO A 262 -18.21 -12.69 18.78
N GLY A 263 -17.10 -12.49 18.07
CA GLY A 263 -16.99 -11.73 16.82
C GLY A 263 -16.40 -10.33 16.99
N THR A 264 -16.13 -9.90 18.22
CA THR A 264 -15.57 -8.57 18.52
C THR A 264 -14.15 -8.38 17.96
N TYR A 265 -13.26 -9.36 18.11
CA TYR A 265 -11.91 -9.29 17.55
C TYR A 265 -11.93 -9.28 16.03
N LEU A 266 -12.81 -10.07 15.43
CA LEU A 266 -13.01 -10.11 13.98
C LEU A 266 -13.49 -8.76 13.44
N ILE A 267 -14.51 -8.15 14.06
CA ILE A 267 -14.96 -6.80 13.71
C ILE A 267 -13.80 -5.82 13.86
N ALA A 268 -13.14 -5.78 15.02
CA ALA A 268 -12.07 -4.83 15.31
C ALA A 268 -10.90 -4.93 14.33
N GLY A 269 -10.41 -6.14 14.04
CA GLY A 269 -9.26 -6.31 13.17
C GLY A 269 -9.57 -6.06 11.69
N HIS A 270 -10.73 -6.48 11.19
CA HIS A 270 -11.12 -6.24 9.79
C HIS A 270 -11.48 -4.77 9.55
N THR A 271 -12.23 -4.14 10.46
CA THR A 271 -12.49 -2.69 10.38
C THR A 271 -11.25 -1.84 10.67
N SER A 272 -10.11 -2.40 11.11
CA SER A 272 -8.82 -1.69 11.23
C SER A 272 -7.97 -1.78 9.96
N ALA A 273 -8.37 -2.57 8.96
CA ALA A 273 -7.54 -2.83 7.77
C ALA A 273 -7.31 -1.56 6.90
N TRP A 274 -8.05 -0.48 7.13
CA TRP A 274 -7.89 0.79 6.43
C TRP A 274 -6.64 1.57 6.85
N LEU A 275 -6.11 1.31 8.04
CA LEU A 275 -4.90 1.95 8.55
C LEU A 275 -3.64 1.42 7.83
N PRO A 276 -2.62 2.26 7.63
CA PRO A 276 -1.30 1.78 7.22
C PRO A 276 -0.74 0.80 8.26
N PRO A 277 0.11 -0.16 7.86
CA PRO A 277 0.71 -1.13 8.79
C PRO A 277 1.36 -0.48 10.02
N THR A 278 2.03 0.66 9.81
CA THR A 278 2.71 1.44 10.87
C THR A 278 1.77 2.01 11.93
N HIS A 279 0.49 2.23 11.61
CA HIS A 279 -0.52 2.70 12.56
C HIS A 279 -1.28 1.56 13.22
N ARG A 280 -1.42 0.42 12.52
CA ARG A 280 -2.07 -0.79 13.04
C ARG A 280 -1.33 -1.37 14.24
N ASP A 281 0.01 -1.36 14.20
CA ASP A 281 0.87 -1.92 15.25
C ASP A 281 0.95 -1.04 16.51
N ARG A 282 0.56 0.24 16.43
CA ARG A 282 0.61 1.18 17.57
C ARG A 282 -0.67 1.21 18.41
N GLY A 283 -1.65 0.37 18.11
CA GLY A 283 -2.91 0.34 18.85
C GLY A 283 -3.75 1.62 18.69
N VAL A 284 -3.52 2.40 17.62
CA VAL A 284 -4.41 3.51 17.23
C VAL A 284 -5.62 2.89 16.54
N ALA A 285 -6.45 2.18 17.30
CA ALA A 285 -7.68 1.56 16.86
C ALA A 285 -8.83 2.02 17.74
#